data_AF-A0A1V5Y5N8-F1
#
_entry.id   AF-A0A1V5Y5N8-F1
#
_cell.length_a   1.000
_cell.length_b   1.000
_cell.length_c   1.000
_cell.angle_alpha   90.00
_cell.angle_beta   90.00
_cell.angle_gamma   90.00
#
_symmetry.space_group_name_H-M   'P 1'
#
loop_
_entity.id
_entity.type
_entity.pdbx_description
1 polymer ?
#
loop_
_entity_poly.entity_id
_entity_poly.type
_entity_poly.pdbx_seq_one_letter_code
_entity_poly.pdbx_strand_id
1 'polypeptide(L)'
;MKPCPVKKSRKMRLIIFISAPAVFLIILCEIIFRIMGWGAFQLDPTVYKNVPGDLTPRQDIIQHHPYMGISYHIVVNEQGFRGAGKVRTERPCRILCLGDSSMMGHGIDEGYTAPDYLRNWLEQDFPGIFDVLNAGSIGYTIDDEFAYWKEKGAALKPDAVALEIFYNDVNEKEWRMRSGWRTQREFRKTRFPYTPIRSLMLRSRLFQGLRSAVIAILVKSGRYFPPNRTDMMEVAMRPSKHPEAWEPYETELKKFIGAVRAESVPLVAAITPHQYQLHRWGYPVMDYFGARDFQDRLIALLNEEKVPAIDLLPIYQREMGNLPSLFLTGGLYDEHPDAAGQYIKAREIYAELKKALESQGFFNFYAGFDKAEVSGKATTGRLWVPHGDAPSLVMHFGARLAYRHLKLGENPSLVLQPVSPWYSKKDSATLEVLVTDETTSQTKTFKFETSKKSGERKPPVIVPLEGYENKTVCVEWKIKDEPAASGVGEPALCIMAPVLINQRKNR
;
A
#
# COMPACT_ATOMS: atom_id res chain seq x y z
N MET A 1 29.01 -9.88 -61.28
CA MET A 1 30.17 -9.69 -60.37
C MET A 1 29.82 -10.32 -59.03
N LYS A 2 30.59 -11.32 -58.56
CA LYS A 2 30.42 -11.88 -57.21
C LYS A 2 31.09 -10.93 -56.20
N PRO A 3 30.44 -10.56 -55.08
CA PRO A 3 31.04 -9.65 -54.10
C PRO A 3 32.26 -10.30 -53.44
N CYS A 4 33.37 -9.57 -53.45
CA CYS A 4 34.65 -9.98 -52.87
C CYS A 4 34.52 -10.05 -51.33
N PRO A 5 34.94 -11.14 -50.66
CA PRO A 5 34.81 -11.26 -49.21
C PRO A 5 35.76 -10.27 -48.51
N VAL A 6 35.19 -9.32 -47.77
CA VAL A 6 35.93 -8.35 -46.96
C VAL A 6 36.75 -9.11 -45.91
N LYS A 7 38.07 -9.25 -46.13
CA LYS A 7 39.01 -9.83 -45.15
C LYS A 7 39.08 -8.91 -43.92
N LYS A 8 38.36 -9.25 -42.84
CA LYS A 8 38.54 -8.59 -41.53
C LYS A 8 40.02 -8.63 -41.12
N SER A 9 40.58 -7.45 -40.83
CA SER A 9 42.01 -7.27 -40.51
C SER A 9 42.43 -8.11 -39.30
N ARG A 10 43.68 -8.58 -39.27
CA ARG A 10 44.24 -9.41 -38.19
C ARG A 10 44.07 -8.76 -36.80
N LYS A 11 44.09 -7.42 -36.74
CA LYS A 11 43.80 -6.62 -35.54
C LYS A 11 42.37 -6.79 -35.03
N MET A 12 41.38 -6.84 -35.94
CA MET A 12 39.98 -7.07 -35.57
C MET A 12 39.75 -8.46 -34.96
N ARG A 13 40.44 -9.50 -35.47
CA ARG A 13 40.35 -10.86 -34.91
C ARG A 13 40.98 -10.93 -33.51
N LEU A 14 42.09 -10.24 -33.30
CA LEU A 14 42.75 -10.17 -32.00
C LEU A 14 41.89 -9.44 -30.96
N ILE A 15 41.27 -8.31 -31.34
CA ILE A 15 40.33 -7.58 -30.46
C ILE A 15 39.17 -8.49 -30.06
N ILE A 16 38.53 -9.17 -31.01
CA ILE A 16 37.43 -10.11 -30.73
C ILE A 16 37.89 -11.25 -29.81
N PHE A 17 39.06 -11.82 -30.05
CA PHE A 17 39.60 -12.92 -29.25
C PHE A 17 39.88 -12.50 -27.79
N ILE A 18 40.30 -11.26 -27.56
CA ILE A 18 40.54 -10.71 -26.21
C ILE A 18 39.24 -10.26 -25.55
N SER A 19 38.31 -9.65 -26.29
CA SER A 19 37.06 -9.12 -25.73
C SER A 19 36.01 -10.20 -25.48
N ALA A 20 35.97 -11.27 -26.29
CA ALA A 20 34.94 -12.29 -26.19
C ALA A 20 34.93 -13.02 -24.83
N PRO A 21 36.07 -13.43 -24.24
CA PRO A 21 36.10 -14.01 -22.89
C PRO A 21 35.62 -13.04 -21.82
N ALA A 22 36.00 -11.76 -21.91
CA ALA A 22 35.57 -10.75 -20.95
C ALA A 22 34.06 -10.49 -21.02
N VAL A 23 33.51 -10.39 -22.24
CA VAL A 23 32.07 -10.25 -22.46
C VAL A 23 31.33 -11.50 -21.98
N PHE A 24 31.85 -12.70 -22.27
CA PHE A 24 31.30 -13.96 -21.78
C PHE A 24 31.28 -14.01 -20.26
N LEU A 25 32.36 -13.60 -19.59
CA LEU A 25 32.43 -13.55 -18.13
C LEU A 25 31.43 -12.55 -17.54
N ILE A 26 31.29 -11.35 -18.12
CA ILE A 26 30.30 -10.36 -17.69
C ILE A 26 28.88 -10.92 -17.81
N ILE A 27 28.55 -11.58 -18.94
CA ILE A 27 27.26 -12.21 -19.15
C ILE A 27 27.03 -13.36 -18.15
N LEU A 28 28.04 -14.19 -17.92
CA LEU A 28 27.98 -15.29 -16.96
C LEU A 28 27.73 -14.77 -15.53
N CYS A 29 28.47 -13.76 -15.10
CA CYS A 29 28.26 -13.13 -13.80
C CYS A 29 26.86 -12.51 -13.70
N GLU A 30 26.38 -11.83 -14.73
CA GLU A 30 25.01 -11.29 -14.76
C GLU A 30 23.96 -12.40 -14.61
N ILE A 31 24.14 -13.54 -15.29
CA ILE A 31 23.24 -14.71 -15.18
C ILE A 31 23.28 -15.29 -13.76
N ILE A 32 24.48 -15.48 -13.18
CA ILE A 32 24.65 -16.01 -11.82
C ILE A 32 23.94 -15.11 -10.81
N PHE A 33 24.17 -13.79 -10.87
CA PHE A 33 23.52 -12.84 -9.96
C PHE A 33 21.99 -12.85 -10.09
N ARG A 34 21.46 -13.04 -11.31
CA ARG A 34 20.02 -13.20 -11.54
C ARG A 34 19.47 -14.49 -10.94
N ILE A 35 20.16 -15.61 -11.11
CA ILE A 35 19.75 -16.91 -10.54
C ILE A 35 19.75 -16.84 -9.01
N MET A 36 20.73 -16.16 -8.41
CA MET A 36 20.81 -15.94 -6.97
C MET A 36 19.75 -14.95 -6.44
N GLY A 37 18.99 -14.29 -7.33
CA GLY A 37 18.06 -13.23 -6.97
C GLY A 37 18.74 -11.93 -6.51
N TRP A 38 20.08 -11.89 -6.48
CA TRP A 38 20.82 -10.76 -5.93
C TRP A 38 20.59 -9.48 -6.72
N GLY A 39 20.39 -8.38 -6.00
CA GLY A 39 20.19 -7.08 -6.59
C GLY A 39 20.31 -5.96 -5.59
N ALA A 40 20.33 -4.74 -6.11
CA ALA A 40 20.17 -3.52 -5.35
C ALA A 40 18.97 -2.81 -5.94
N PHE A 41 17.98 -2.50 -5.10
CA PHE A 41 16.86 -1.69 -5.52
C PHE A 41 17.35 -0.36 -6.12
N GLN A 42 16.68 0.07 -7.19
CA GLN A 42 17.10 1.23 -7.95
C GLN A 42 16.12 2.36 -7.81
N LEU A 43 16.69 3.40 -7.23
CA LEU A 43 16.09 4.60 -6.71
C LEU A 43 16.14 5.76 -7.71
N ASP A 44 16.35 5.50 -9.00
CA ASP A 44 16.39 6.57 -9.99
C ASP A 44 15.05 6.70 -10.73
N PRO A 45 14.07 7.44 -10.17
CA PRO A 45 12.76 7.62 -10.79
C PRO A 45 12.85 8.36 -12.13
N THR A 46 13.95 9.06 -12.40
CA THR A 46 14.15 9.75 -13.69
C THR A 46 14.25 8.77 -14.86
N VAL A 47 14.54 7.50 -14.57
CA VAL A 47 14.61 6.41 -15.56
C VAL A 47 13.22 5.83 -15.87
N TYR A 48 12.25 5.98 -14.96
CA TYR A 48 10.94 5.32 -15.03
C TYR A 48 9.80 6.32 -14.79
N LYS A 49 9.79 7.42 -15.55
CA LYS A 49 8.72 8.45 -15.51
C LYS A 49 7.36 7.96 -16.04
N ASN A 50 7.35 6.85 -16.78
CA ASN A 50 6.17 6.31 -17.45
C ASN A 50 5.33 5.37 -16.57
N VAL A 51 5.73 5.14 -15.32
CA VAL A 51 4.96 4.35 -14.35
C VAL A 51 4.60 5.21 -13.14
N PRO A 52 3.47 4.94 -12.47
CA PRO A 52 2.97 5.79 -11.41
C PRO A 52 3.80 5.74 -10.12
N GLY A 53 4.48 4.65 -9.82
CA GLY A 53 5.45 4.58 -8.74
C GLY A 53 6.84 5.09 -9.14
N ASP A 54 7.73 5.22 -8.17
CA ASP A 54 9.10 5.74 -8.36
C ASP A 54 10.20 4.68 -8.28
N LEU A 55 9.84 3.46 -7.88
CA LEU A 55 10.77 2.35 -7.89
C LEU A 55 10.86 1.75 -9.29
N THR A 56 12.01 1.16 -9.59
CA THR A 56 12.21 0.42 -10.84
C THR A 56 11.17 -0.71 -10.92
N PRO A 57 10.32 -0.76 -11.95
CA PRO A 57 9.24 -1.74 -12.01
C PRO A 57 9.76 -3.16 -12.28
N ARG A 58 8.92 -4.15 -11.95
CA ARG A 58 9.15 -5.59 -12.21
C ARG A 58 10.46 -6.10 -11.58
N GLN A 59 10.64 -5.76 -10.31
CA GLN A 59 11.77 -6.27 -9.53
C GLN A 59 11.31 -7.36 -8.59
N ASP A 60 12.15 -8.37 -8.50
CA ASP A 60 12.09 -9.45 -7.53
C ASP A 60 13.56 -9.69 -7.16
N ILE A 61 13.96 -9.16 -6.00
CA ILE A 61 15.37 -9.09 -5.59
C ILE A 61 15.55 -9.50 -4.14
N ILE A 62 16.66 -10.18 -3.88
CA ILE A 62 17.24 -10.29 -2.54
C ILE A 62 18.27 -9.18 -2.42
N GLN A 63 17.99 -8.24 -1.54
CA GLN A 63 18.88 -7.14 -1.22
C GLN A 63 19.71 -7.46 0.02
N HIS A 64 21.02 -7.27 -0.11
CA HIS A 64 21.95 -7.33 1.01
C HIS A 64 22.06 -5.95 1.64
N HIS A 65 21.77 -5.87 2.92
CA HIS A 65 21.88 -4.64 3.67
C HIS A 65 23.36 -4.24 3.82
N PRO A 66 23.78 -3.05 3.36
CA PRO A 66 25.20 -2.75 3.16
C PRO A 66 26.04 -2.72 4.44
N TYR A 67 25.41 -2.60 5.62
CA TYR A 67 26.13 -2.50 6.90
C TYR A 67 25.56 -3.34 8.04
N MET A 68 24.45 -4.05 7.83
CA MET A 68 23.84 -4.88 8.88
C MET A 68 24.09 -6.38 8.69
N GLY A 69 24.60 -6.79 7.52
CA GLY A 69 24.79 -8.21 7.22
C GLY A 69 23.49 -9.01 7.08
N ILE A 70 22.34 -8.33 7.09
CA ILE A 70 21.03 -8.96 6.82
C ILE A 70 20.73 -8.93 5.32
N SER A 71 19.92 -9.90 4.88
CA SER A 71 19.35 -9.92 3.54
C SER A 71 17.84 -9.92 3.64
N TYR A 72 17.17 -9.25 2.71
CA TYR A 72 15.72 -9.18 2.68
C TYR A 72 15.21 -9.14 1.24
N HIS A 73 14.05 -9.74 1.03
CA HIS A 73 13.34 -9.80 -0.23
C HIS A 73 12.58 -8.51 -0.48
N ILE A 74 12.67 -8.00 -1.70
CA ILE A 74 11.91 -6.84 -2.17
C ILE A 74 11.26 -7.20 -3.48
N VAL A 75 9.93 -7.04 -3.52
CA VAL A 75 9.17 -7.06 -4.77
C VAL A 75 8.77 -5.64 -5.14
N VAL A 76 8.96 -5.28 -6.42
CA VAL A 76 8.40 -4.05 -7.00
C VAL A 76 7.53 -4.45 -8.17
N ASN A 77 6.25 -4.07 -8.11
CA ASN A 77 5.29 -4.42 -9.13
C ASN A 77 5.57 -3.73 -10.48
N GLU A 78 4.75 -4.04 -11.48
CA GLU A 78 4.92 -3.45 -12.82
C GLU A 78 4.65 -1.95 -12.91
N GLN A 79 4.04 -1.38 -11.87
CA GLN A 79 3.71 0.03 -11.75
C GLN A 79 4.74 0.82 -10.94
N GLY A 80 5.79 0.19 -10.42
CA GLY A 80 6.87 0.86 -9.69
C GLY A 80 6.56 1.10 -8.21
N PHE A 81 5.57 0.42 -7.63
CA PHE A 81 5.30 0.42 -6.20
C PHE A 81 5.96 -0.79 -5.54
N ARG A 82 6.40 -0.63 -4.28
CA ARG A 82 6.85 -1.77 -3.49
C ARG A 82 5.67 -2.67 -3.14
N GLY A 83 5.88 -3.98 -3.20
CA GLY A 83 4.87 -4.99 -2.92
C GLY A 83 4.50 -5.80 -4.14
N ALA A 84 4.09 -7.05 -3.93
CA ALA A 84 3.62 -7.95 -4.99
C ALA A 84 2.22 -7.61 -5.58
N GLY A 85 1.46 -6.71 -4.93
CA GLY A 85 0.12 -6.33 -5.37
C GLY A 85 0.13 -5.58 -6.71
N LYS A 86 -0.79 -5.91 -7.62
CA LYS A 86 -1.10 -5.07 -8.78
C LYS A 86 -2.12 -4.02 -8.38
N VAL A 87 -1.94 -2.76 -8.80
CA VAL A 87 -3.01 -1.76 -8.65
C VAL A 87 -4.19 -2.24 -9.49
N ARG A 88 -5.32 -2.50 -8.84
CA ARG A 88 -6.52 -3.02 -9.51
C ARG A 88 -7.09 -1.93 -10.42
N THR A 89 -7.51 -2.36 -11.61
CA THR A 89 -8.11 -1.45 -12.61
C THR A 89 -9.55 -1.06 -12.26
N GLU A 90 -10.22 -1.89 -11.46
CA GLU A 90 -11.59 -1.69 -11.00
C GLU A 90 -11.57 -0.75 -9.79
N ARG A 91 -11.56 0.58 -10.03
CA ARG A 91 -11.46 1.70 -9.06
C ARG A 91 -11.71 1.30 -7.59
N PRO A 92 -10.74 0.66 -6.91
CA PRO A 92 -10.89 0.23 -5.53
C PRO A 92 -10.64 1.45 -4.64
N CYS A 93 -11.02 1.35 -3.37
CA CYS A 93 -10.63 2.35 -2.39
C CYS A 93 -9.10 2.35 -2.24
N ARG A 94 -8.46 3.40 -2.76
CA ARG A 94 -7.02 3.46 -2.92
C ARG A 94 -6.38 4.25 -1.79
N ILE A 95 -5.54 3.57 -1.01
CA ILE A 95 -4.75 4.16 0.05
C ILE A 95 -3.33 4.34 -0.47
N LEU A 96 -2.89 5.59 -0.56
CA LEU A 96 -1.53 5.92 -0.99
C LEU A 96 -0.64 6.14 0.24
N CYS A 97 0.33 5.26 0.44
CA CYS A 97 1.32 5.38 1.52
C CYS A 97 2.56 6.12 1.00
N LEU A 98 2.82 7.31 1.55
CA LEU A 98 3.96 8.18 1.23
C LEU A 98 4.91 8.25 2.42
N GLY A 99 6.19 8.42 2.15
CA GLY A 99 7.23 8.47 3.15
C GLY A 99 8.60 8.18 2.55
N ASP A 100 9.57 8.06 3.43
CA ASP A 100 10.96 7.84 3.07
C ASP A 100 11.34 6.33 3.06
N SER A 101 12.56 5.99 3.48
CA SER A 101 13.00 4.61 3.68
C SER A 101 12.22 3.86 4.76
N SER A 102 11.66 4.55 5.74
CA SER A 102 10.92 3.95 6.85
C SER A 102 9.53 3.49 6.40
N MET A 103 8.77 4.30 5.65
CA MET A 103 7.53 3.84 4.97
C MET A 103 7.80 2.80 3.87
N MET A 104 8.88 2.98 3.11
CA MET A 104 9.29 2.00 2.11
C MET A 104 9.57 0.64 2.76
N GLY A 105 10.04 0.60 4.00
CA GLY A 105 10.42 -0.63 4.73
C GLY A 105 11.86 -1.06 4.47
N HIS A 106 12.82 -0.14 4.46
CA HIS A 106 14.23 -0.48 4.27
C HIS A 106 14.69 -1.51 5.30
N GLY A 107 15.35 -2.58 4.86
CA GLY A 107 15.77 -3.67 5.74
C GLY A 107 14.68 -4.67 6.10
N ILE A 108 13.45 -4.50 5.61
CA ILE A 108 12.29 -5.33 5.92
C ILE A 108 11.99 -6.27 4.77
N ASP A 109 11.63 -7.51 5.10
CA ASP A 109 11.28 -8.54 4.13
C ASP A 109 9.89 -8.27 3.50
N GLU A 110 9.66 -8.77 2.29
CA GLU A 110 8.37 -8.65 1.61
C GLU A 110 7.24 -9.22 2.48
N GLY A 111 6.11 -8.51 2.56
CA GLY A 111 4.96 -8.92 3.37
C GLY A 111 4.99 -8.43 4.81
N TYR A 112 6.08 -7.79 5.24
CA TYR A 112 6.25 -7.29 6.62
C TYR A 112 6.43 -5.77 6.72
N THR A 113 6.24 -5.02 5.62
CA THR A 113 6.23 -3.55 5.66
C THR A 113 4.89 -3.03 6.19
N ALA A 114 4.85 -1.78 6.71
CA ALA A 114 3.59 -1.23 7.19
C ALA A 114 2.48 -1.23 6.11
N PRO A 115 2.74 -0.85 4.84
CA PRO A 115 1.76 -1.00 3.77
C PRO A 115 1.35 -2.45 3.46
N ASP A 116 2.22 -3.44 3.66
CA ASP A 116 1.85 -4.85 3.46
C ASP A 116 0.91 -5.35 4.56
N TYR A 117 1.17 -5.00 5.82
CA TYR A 117 0.24 -5.29 6.92
C TYR A 117 -1.12 -4.64 6.69
N LEU A 118 -1.14 -3.35 6.32
CA LEU A 118 -2.37 -2.64 5.96
C LEU A 118 -3.13 -3.36 4.84
N ARG A 119 -2.43 -3.74 3.77
CA ARG A 119 -3.02 -4.48 2.64
C ARG A 119 -3.62 -5.80 3.11
N ASN A 120 -2.87 -6.56 3.92
CA ASN A 120 -3.30 -7.87 4.38
C ASN A 120 -4.54 -7.78 5.29
N TRP A 121 -4.57 -6.85 6.25
CA TRP A 121 -5.73 -6.67 7.11
C TRP A 121 -6.94 -6.17 6.34
N LEU A 122 -6.76 -5.18 5.45
CA LEU A 122 -7.85 -4.68 4.62
C LEU A 122 -8.38 -5.73 3.64
N GLU A 123 -7.51 -6.57 3.09
CA GLU A 123 -7.94 -7.67 2.22
C GLU A 123 -8.60 -8.82 3.02
N GLN A 124 -8.23 -9.02 4.29
CA GLN A 124 -8.91 -9.96 5.18
C GLN A 124 -10.30 -9.47 5.59
N ASP A 125 -10.40 -8.20 5.99
CA ASP A 125 -11.65 -7.60 6.45
C ASP A 125 -12.59 -7.25 5.27
N PHE A 126 -12.02 -6.83 4.14
CA PHE A 126 -12.73 -6.33 2.95
C PHE A 126 -12.08 -6.82 1.64
N PRO A 127 -12.17 -8.13 1.33
CA PRO A 127 -11.52 -8.70 0.14
C PRO A 127 -11.92 -7.98 -1.16
N GLY A 128 -10.94 -7.63 -1.99
CA GLY A 128 -11.20 -6.99 -3.28
C GLY A 128 -11.49 -5.49 -3.25
N ILE A 129 -11.67 -4.88 -2.08
CA ILE A 129 -12.18 -3.50 -1.96
C ILE A 129 -11.06 -2.46 -1.95
N PHE A 130 -9.92 -2.79 -1.36
CA PHE A 130 -8.83 -1.83 -1.15
C PHE A 130 -7.63 -2.08 -2.06
N ASP A 131 -6.98 -0.99 -2.47
CA ASP A 131 -5.62 -0.98 -3.01
C ASP A 131 -4.72 -0.20 -2.07
N VAL A 132 -3.75 -0.86 -1.44
CA VAL A 132 -2.72 -0.18 -0.63
C VAL A 132 -1.43 -0.07 -1.43
N LEU A 133 -1.07 1.17 -1.77
CA LEU A 133 0.07 1.51 -2.62
C LEU A 133 1.25 2.01 -1.79
N ASN A 134 2.31 1.22 -1.71
CA ASN A 134 3.57 1.65 -1.09
C ASN A 134 4.38 2.49 -2.08
N ALA A 135 4.26 3.81 -1.96
CA ALA A 135 5.02 4.79 -2.72
C ALA A 135 6.19 5.38 -1.90
N GLY A 136 6.55 4.75 -0.77
CA GLY A 136 7.72 5.14 0.01
C GLY A 136 9.02 4.98 -0.78
N SER A 137 9.96 5.90 -0.58
CA SER A 137 11.24 5.88 -1.28
C SER A 137 12.37 6.40 -0.42
N ILE A 138 13.50 5.68 -0.41
CA ILE A 138 14.63 5.98 0.47
C ILE A 138 15.17 7.39 0.29
N GLY A 139 15.36 8.08 1.41
CA GLY A 139 15.82 9.47 1.49
C GLY A 139 14.93 10.46 0.75
N TYR A 140 13.65 10.12 0.55
CA TYR A 140 12.67 11.18 0.31
C TYR A 140 12.61 12.06 1.54
N THR A 141 12.42 13.35 1.30
CA THR A 141 11.90 14.23 2.34
C THR A 141 10.63 14.87 1.80
N ILE A 142 9.95 15.66 2.62
CA ILE A 142 8.69 16.31 2.26
C ILE A 142 8.66 17.03 0.88
N ASP A 143 9.78 17.56 0.40
CA ASP A 143 9.90 18.17 -0.93
C ASP A 143 9.76 17.15 -2.08
N ASP A 144 10.31 15.95 -1.93
CA ASP A 144 10.20 14.83 -2.86
C ASP A 144 8.79 14.23 -2.85
N GLU A 145 8.19 14.10 -1.67
CA GLU A 145 6.80 13.61 -1.52
C GLU A 145 5.81 14.58 -2.16
N PHE A 146 6.00 15.88 -1.95
CA PHE A 146 5.19 16.90 -2.61
C PHE A 146 5.42 16.93 -4.12
N ALA A 147 6.67 16.75 -4.59
CA ALA A 147 6.95 16.61 -6.01
C ALA A 147 6.27 15.36 -6.60
N TYR A 148 6.31 14.23 -5.89
CA TYR A 148 5.63 13.00 -6.27
C TYR A 148 4.12 13.19 -6.34
N TRP A 149 3.50 13.84 -5.34
CA TRP A 149 2.07 14.12 -5.32
C TRP A 149 1.64 14.89 -6.58
N LYS A 150 2.34 15.98 -6.89
CA LYS A 150 2.04 16.82 -8.06
C LYS A 150 2.25 16.10 -9.39
N GLU A 151 3.27 15.25 -9.50
CA GLU A 151 3.59 14.58 -10.77
C GLU A 151 2.75 13.32 -11.00
N LYS A 152 2.51 12.54 -9.96
CA LYS A 152 1.98 11.16 -10.06
C LYS A 152 0.88 10.86 -9.04
N GLY A 153 1.06 11.27 -7.79
CA GLY A 153 0.19 10.89 -6.67
C GLY A 153 -1.27 11.30 -6.85
N ALA A 154 -1.53 12.56 -7.21
CA ALA A 154 -2.90 13.05 -7.41
C ALA A 154 -3.63 12.34 -8.57
N ALA A 155 -2.90 12.01 -9.64
CA ALA A 155 -3.45 11.31 -10.81
C ALA A 155 -3.93 9.88 -10.50
N LEU A 156 -3.45 9.29 -9.40
CA LEU A 156 -3.93 8.00 -8.91
C LEU A 156 -5.32 8.07 -8.30
N LYS A 157 -5.84 9.29 -8.01
CA LYS A 157 -7.11 9.51 -7.33
C LYS A 157 -7.23 8.66 -6.05
N PRO A 158 -6.30 8.79 -5.09
CA PRO A 158 -6.39 8.07 -3.83
C PRO A 158 -7.62 8.54 -3.05
N ASP A 159 -8.23 7.61 -2.31
CA ASP A 159 -9.33 7.86 -1.39
C ASP A 159 -8.82 8.20 0.01
N ALA A 160 -7.56 7.87 0.32
CA ALA A 160 -6.84 8.36 1.49
C ALA A 160 -5.32 8.36 1.26
N VAL A 161 -4.62 9.24 1.97
CA VAL A 161 -3.16 9.28 2.03
C VAL A 161 -2.68 9.01 3.45
N ALA A 162 -1.76 8.06 3.59
CA ALA A 162 -0.99 7.86 4.81
C ALA A 162 0.42 8.39 4.57
N LEU A 163 0.74 9.53 5.19
CA LEU A 163 2.08 10.10 5.19
C LEU A 163 2.84 9.57 6.40
N GLU A 164 4.06 9.14 6.20
CA GLU A 164 5.00 8.93 7.28
C GLU A 164 6.05 10.03 7.28
N ILE A 165 6.37 10.53 8.47
CA ILE A 165 7.40 11.53 8.71
C ILE A 165 8.47 10.88 9.58
N PHE A 166 9.73 10.95 9.13
CA PHE A 166 10.87 10.47 9.89
C PHE A 166 11.88 11.59 10.14
N TYR A 167 12.83 11.39 11.06
CA TYR A 167 13.70 12.48 11.51
C TYR A 167 14.56 13.07 10.38
N ASN A 168 14.88 12.23 9.40
CA ASN A 168 15.74 12.58 8.28
C ASN A 168 15.05 13.52 7.27
N ASP A 169 13.72 13.64 7.30
CA ASP A 169 12.96 14.61 6.52
C ASP A 169 13.47 16.04 6.68
N VAL A 170 13.84 16.42 7.92
CA VAL A 170 14.29 17.78 8.21
C VAL A 170 15.79 17.93 7.89
N ASN A 171 16.61 17.01 8.38
CA ASN A 171 18.05 17.17 8.30
C ASN A 171 18.64 16.86 6.92
N GLU A 172 18.14 15.87 6.19
CA GLU A 172 18.61 15.56 4.84
C GLU A 172 18.18 16.66 3.89
N LYS A 173 16.99 17.24 4.10
CA LYS A 173 16.54 18.42 3.37
C LYS A 173 17.47 19.60 3.60
N GLU A 174 17.79 19.93 4.84
CA GLU A 174 18.71 21.01 5.18
C GLU A 174 20.10 20.77 4.55
N TRP A 175 20.65 19.57 4.71
CA TRP A 175 21.94 19.17 4.13
C TRP A 175 21.93 19.24 2.60
N ARG A 176 20.86 18.78 1.94
CA ARG A 176 20.70 18.86 0.48
C ARG A 176 20.64 20.30 -0.01
N MET A 177 19.87 21.14 0.68
CA MET A 177 19.77 22.57 0.37
C MET A 177 21.12 23.27 0.47
N ARG A 178 21.89 23.02 1.54
CA ARG A 178 23.27 23.53 1.70
C ARG A 178 24.22 23.01 0.61
N SER A 179 23.96 21.81 0.10
CA SER A 179 24.72 21.19 -0.99
C SER A 179 24.27 21.64 -2.39
N GLY A 180 23.26 22.53 -2.49
CA GLY A 180 22.76 23.09 -3.75
C GLY A 180 21.74 22.22 -4.50
N TRP A 181 21.18 21.18 -3.86
CA TRP A 181 20.20 20.27 -4.46
C TRP A 181 18.81 20.50 -3.85
N ARG A 182 17.76 20.62 -4.67
CA ARG A 182 16.41 20.94 -4.15
C ARG A 182 15.53 19.72 -3.90
N THR A 183 15.81 18.55 -4.46
CA THR A 183 15.05 17.30 -4.27
C THR A 183 16.00 16.11 -4.32
N GLN A 184 15.69 15.00 -3.64
CA GLN A 184 16.39 13.71 -3.80
C GLN A 184 16.41 13.30 -5.28
N ARG A 185 15.30 13.55 -6.01
CA ARG A 185 15.24 13.32 -7.45
C ARG A 185 16.24 14.16 -8.24
N GLU A 186 16.46 15.43 -7.88
CA GLU A 186 17.51 16.27 -8.48
C GLU A 186 18.91 15.82 -8.09
N PHE A 187 19.14 15.46 -6.83
CA PHE A 187 20.40 14.91 -6.37
C PHE A 187 20.77 13.64 -7.16
N ARG A 188 19.78 12.81 -7.49
CA ARG A 188 19.93 11.61 -8.32
C ARG A 188 20.00 11.90 -9.82
N LYS A 189 19.70 13.12 -10.28
CA LYS A 189 20.00 13.54 -11.66
C LYS A 189 21.51 13.68 -11.77
N THR A 190 22.16 12.75 -12.46
CA THR A 190 23.56 12.93 -12.84
C THR A 190 23.69 14.14 -13.77
N ARG A 191 24.82 14.85 -13.71
CA ARG A 191 25.20 15.84 -14.73
C ARG A 191 25.34 15.24 -16.14
N PHE A 192 25.44 13.92 -16.24
CA PHE A 192 25.37 13.21 -17.52
C PHE A 192 23.92 13.09 -17.99
N PRO A 193 23.58 13.52 -19.23
CA PRO A 193 22.26 13.31 -19.78
C PRO A 193 21.91 11.82 -19.76
N TYR A 194 20.61 11.52 -19.71
CA TYR A 194 20.08 10.16 -19.75
C TYR A 194 20.65 9.40 -20.95
N THR A 195 21.63 8.53 -20.72
CA THR A 195 22.15 7.65 -21.76
C THR A 195 21.43 6.29 -21.67
N PRO A 196 21.10 5.64 -22.80
CA PRO A 196 20.67 4.24 -22.81
C PRO A 196 21.58 3.31 -22.00
N ILE A 197 22.87 3.67 -21.91
CA ILE A 197 23.89 2.99 -21.11
C ILE A 197 23.56 3.07 -19.61
N ARG A 198 23.15 4.23 -19.08
CA ARG A 198 22.74 4.36 -17.67
C ARG A 198 21.54 3.47 -17.36
N SER A 199 20.51 3.47 -18.21
CA SER A 199 19.35 2.57 -18.06
C SER A 199 19.77 1.09 -18.09
N LEU A 200 20.69 0.72 -18.99
CA LEU A 200 21.22 -0.65 -19.09
C LEU A 200 22.04 -1.06 -17.86
N MET A 201 22.95 -0.20 -17.40
CA MET A 201 23.73 -0.42 -16.17
C MET A 201 22.81 -0.58 -14.98
N LEU A 202 21.78 0.26 -14.90
CA LEU A 202 20.79 0.16 -13.85
C LEU A 202 20.05 -1.21 -13.94
N ARG A 203 19.67 -1.70 -15.10
CA ARG A 203 19.04 -3.04 -15.22
C ARG A 203 19.99 -4.24 -14.96
N SER A 204 21.30 -4.04 -14.88
CA SER A 204 22.30 -5.10 -14.63
C SER A 204 22.38 -5.46 -13.13
N ARG A 205 22.20 -6.74 -12.81
CA ARG A 205 22.37 -7.26 -11.45
C ARG A 205 23.84 -7.30 -11.03
N LEU A 206 24.75 -7.54 -11.98
CA LEU A 206 26.19 -7.44 -11.74
C LEU A 206 26.58 -6.02 -11.31
N PHE A 207 26.14 -4.99 -12.06
CA PHE A 207 26.43 -3.60 -11.71
C PHE A 207 25.84 -3.22 -10.34
N GLN A 208 24.60 -3.62 -10.08
CA GLN A 208 23.94 -3.40 -8.78
C GLN A 208 24.73 -4.04 -7.63
N GLY A 209 25.14 -5.30 -7.77
CA GLY A 209 25.92 -6.01 -6.76
C GLY A 209 27.28 -5.37 -6.51
N LEU A 210 28.00 -4.99 -7.58
CA LEU A 210 29.27 -4.26 -7.46
C LEU A 210 29.09 -2.92 -6.75
N ARG A 211 28.05 -2.16 -7.11
CA ARG A 211 27.72 -0.89 -6.44
C ARG A 211 27.43 -1.10 -4.95
N SER A 212 26.64 -2.11 -4.58
CA SER A 212 26.36 -2.42 -3.18
C SER A 212 27.62 -2.80 -2.41
N ALA A 213 28.53 -3.57 -3.03
CA ALA A 213 29.81 -3.92 -2.42
C ALA A 213 30.69 -2.67 -2.20
N VAL A 214 30.75 -1.75 -3.17
CA VAL A 214 31.45 -0.47 -3.02
C VAL A 214 30.85 0.37 -1.90
N ILE A 215 29.52 0.49 -1.83
CA ILE A 215 28.83 1.20 -0.73
C ILE A 215 29.17 0.57 0.62
N ALA A 216 29.11 -0.76 0.74
CA ALA A 216 29.48 -1.46 1.97
C ALA A 216 30.93 -1.18 2.39
N ILE A 217 31.88 -1.14 1.44
CA ILE A 217 33.28 -0.77 1.71
C ILE A 217 33.36 0.68 2.19
N LEU A 218 32.68 1.62 1.51
CA LEU A 218 32.68 3.03 1.90
C LEU A 218 32.10 3.22 3.32
N VAL A 219 31.02 2.52 3.65
CA VAL A 219 30.40 2.57 5.00
C VAL A 219 31.37 2.02 6.04
N LYS A 220 31.96 0.84 5.81
CA LYS A 220 32.94 0.24 6.73
C LYS A 220 34.19 1.11 6.92
N SER A 221 34.55 1.88 5.91
CA SER A 221 35.68 2.82 5.98
C SER A 221 35.34 4.17 6.64
N GLY A 222 34.07 4.40 7.03
CA GLY A 222 33.58 5.67 7.57
C GLY A 222 33.49 6.81 6.54
N ARG A 223 33.62 6.51 5.24
CA ARG A 223 33.64 7.50 4.14
C ARG A 223 32.31 7.67 3.42
N TYR A 224 31.31 6.85 3.75
CA TYR A 224 30.02 6.90 3.07
C TYR A 224 29.10 8.00 3.60
N PHE A 225 29.01 8.11 4.93
CA PHE A 225 28.20 9.13 5.57
C PHE A 225 29.00 10.43 5.70
N PRO A 226 28.34 11.60 5.61
CA PRO A 226 29.01 12.85 5.92
C PRO A 226 29.56 12.82 7.35
N PRO A 227 30.74 13.41 7.61
CA PRO A 227 31.37 13.39 8.93
C PRO A 227 30.52 14.01 10.06
N ASN A 228 29.44 14.72 9.73
CA ASN A 228 28.58 15.48 10.63
C ASN A 228 27.20 14.83 10.87
N ARG A 229 27.06 13.50 10.78
CA ARG A 229 25.77 12.81 11.00
C ARG A 229 25.15 13.12 12.37
N THR A 230 25.99 13.27 13.38
CA THR A 230 25.65 13.67 14.74
C THR A 230 24.99 15.06 14.76
N ASP A 231 25.51 16.02 14.00
CA ASP A 231 24.90 17.34 13.81
C ASP A 231 23.54 17.25 13.09
N MET A 232 23.41 16.35 12.12
CA MET A 232 22.14 16.15 11.40
C MET A 232 21.03 15.61 12.31
N MET A 233 21.35 14.70 13.23
CA MET A 233 20.37 14.25 14.22
C MET A 233 19.94 15.40 15.15
N GLU A 234 20.90 16.24 15.58
CA GLU A 234 20.59 17.40 16.43
C GLU A 234 19.64 18.39 15.76
N VAL A 235 19.84 18.65 14.47
CA VAL A 235 18.97 19.52 13.66
C VAL A 235 17.51 19.05 13.71
N ALA A 236 17.27 17.75 13.54
CA ALA A 236 15.93 17.18 13.61
C ALA A 236 15.40 17.14 15.05
N MET A 237 16.23 16.73 16.01
CA MET A 237 15.79 16.47 17.39
C MET A 237 15.63 17.75 18.23
N ARG A 238 16.13 18.91 17.78
CA ARG A 238 16.05 20.19 18.51
C ARG A 238 15.51 21.33 17.64
N PRO A 239 14.22 21.33 17.28
CA PRO A 239 13.62 22.32 16.39
C PRO A 239 13.86 23.77 16.81
N SER A 240 13.75 24.06 18.11
CA SER A 240 13.93 25.40 18.67
C SER A 240 15.34 25.96 18.49
N LYS A 241 16.34 25.10 18.29
CA LYS A 241 17.74 25.51 18.05
C LYS A 241 18.09 25.64 16.57
N HIS A 242 17.25 25.13 15.68
CA HIS A 242 17.51 25.04 14.24
C HIS A 242 16.35 25.59 13.39
N PRO A 243 15.89 26.83 13.62
CA PRO A 243 14.83 27.43 12.81
C PRO A 243 15.19 27.47 11.32
N GLU A 244 16.48 27.60 10.97
CA GLU A 244 16.98 27.60 9.60
C GLU A 244 16.69 26.30 8.83
N ALA A 245 16.56 25.18 9.53
CA ALA A 245 16.21 23.88 8.95
C ALA A 245 14.70 23.62 9.00
N TRP A 246 14.05 24.02 10.11
CA TRP A 246 12.64 23.76 10.36
C TRP A 246 11.71 24.66 9.56
N GLU A 247 11.95 25.97 9.47
CA GLU A 247 11.05 26.87 8.73
C GLU A 247 10.86 26.45 7.25
N PRO A 248 11.92 26.09 6.49
CA PRO A 248 11.75 25.61 5.12
C PRO A 248 11.05 24.24 5.03
N TYR A 249 11.23 23.38 6.03
CA TYR A 249 10.57 22.09 6.10
C TYR A 249 9.07 22.27 6.34
N GLU A 250 8.70 23.04 7.36
CA GLU A 250 7.31 23.32 7.73
C GLU A 250 6.55 24.01 6.60
N THR A 251 7.20 24.96 5.93
CA THR A 251 6.64 25.63 4.75
C THR A 251 6.27 24.62 3.66
N GLU A 252 7.11 23.62 3.42
CA GLU A 252 6.87 22.64 2.37
C GLU A 252 5.83 21.59 2.80
N LEU A 253 5.82 21.20 4.07
CA LEU A 253 4.78 20.34 4.65
C LEU A 253 3.39 20.99 4.55
N LYS A 254 3.26 22.29 4.89
CA LYS A 254 2.00 23.03 4.71
C LYS A 254 1.54 23.06 3.24
N LYS A 255 2.46 23.21 2.28
CA LYS A 255 2.13 23.14 0.85
C LYS A 255 1.67 21.75 0.43
N PHE A 256 2.34 20.70 0.90
CA PHE A 256 1.94 19.32 0.64
C PHE A 256 0.52 19.06 1.17
N ILE A 257 0.27 19.39 2.44
CA ILE A 257 -1.05 19.23 3.08
C ILE A 257 -2.11 20.01 2.29
N GLY A 258 -1.83 21.26 1.93
CA GLY A 258 -2.74 22.08 1.12
C GLY A 258 -3.07 21.46 -0.24
N ALA A 259 -2.09 20.83 -0.89
CA ALA A 259 -2.27 20.18 -2.18
C ALA A 259 -3.06 18.86 -2.10
N VAL A 260 -2.90 18.09 -1.02
CA VAL A 260 -3.73 16.90 -0.78
C VAL A 260 -5.17 17.30 -0.44
N ARG A 261 -5.33 18.32 0.42
CA ARG A 261 -6.63 18.88 0.83
C ARG A 261 -7.41 19.47 -0.36
N ALA A 262 -6.73 20.07 -1.34
CA ALA A 262 -7.36 20.61 -2.54
C ALA A 262 -8.09 19.53 -3.38
N GLU A 263 -7.63 18.29 -3.31
CA GLU A 263 -8.27 17.13 -3.97
C GLU A 263 -9.35 16.47 -3.08
N SER A 264 -9.67 17.06 -1.93
CA SER A 264 -10.61 16.51 -0.92
C SER A 264 -10.24 15.12 -0.42
N VAL A 265 -8.95 14.77 -0.44
CA VAL A 265 -8.44 13.48 0.02
C VAL A 265 -8.07 13.57 1.51
N PRO A 266 -8.57 12.67 2.37
CA PRO A 266 -8.12 12.54 3.75
C PRO A 266 -6.62 12.25 3.81
N LEU A 267 -5.94 12.94 4.73
CA LEU A 267 -4.53 12.74 5.03
C LEU A 267 -4.40 12.36 6.50
N VAL A 268 -3.66 11.29 6.78
CA VAL A 268 -3.22 10.91 8.12
C VAL A 268 -1.69 10.93 8.12
N ALA A 269 -1.08 11.50 9.16
CA ALA A 269 0.36 11.58 9.28
C ALA A 269 0.86 10.77 10.48
N ALA A 270 1.79 9.84 10.26
CA ALA A 270 2.46 9.06 11.30
C ALA A 270 3.89 9.55 11.53
N ILE A 271 4.21 9.90 12.77
CA ILE A 271 5.53 10.41 13.15
C ILE A 271 6.32 9.26 13.76
N THR A 272 7.28 8.71 13.00
CA THR A 272 8.10 7.59 13.46
C THR A 272 9.20 8.09 14.41
N PRO A 273 9.34 7.52 15.62
CA PRO A 273 10.42 7.89 16.53
C PRO A 273 11.75 7.33 16.05
N HIS A 274 12.82 7.98 16.46
CA HIS A 274 14.17 7.46 16.29
C HIS A 274 14.54 6.49 17.42
N GLN A 275 15.38 5.48 17.15
CA GLN A 275 15.79 4.48 18.16
C GLN A 275 16.42 5.08 19.43
N TYR A 276 17.13 6.21 19.32
CA TYR A 276 17.73 6.91 20.47
C TYR A 276 16.70 7.58 21.38
N GLN A 277 15.45 7.75 20.93
CA GLN A 277 14.36 8.20 21.78
C GLN A 277 13.80 7.08 22.67
N LEU A 278 14.12 5.82 22.33
CA LEU A 278 13.66 4.62 23.03
C LEU A 278 14.76 3.93 23.84
N HIS A 279 16.02 4.01 23.41
CA HIS A 279 17.12 3.26 24.04
C HIS A 279 18.27 4.17 24.46
N ARG A 280 18.79 3.94 25.67
CA ARG A 280 20.07 4.53 26.13
C ARG A 280 21.23 3.65 25.70
N TRP A 281 21.89 4.00 24.60
CA TRP A 281 23.01 3.20 24.06
C TRP A 281 24.38 3.51 24.67
N GLY A 282 24.44 4.17 25.83
CA GLY A 282 25.71 4.42 26.53
C GLY A 282 26.71 5.32 25.79
N TYR A 283 26.31 5.95 24.68
CA TYR A 283 27.13 6.91 23.95
C TYR A 283 26.91 8.30 24.59
N PRO A 284 27.92 8.89 25.27
CA PRO A 284 27.74 10.11 26.06
C PRO A 284 27.44 11.38 25.24
N VAL A 285 27.51 11.29 23.90
CA VAL A 285 27.40 12.47 23.02
C VAL A 285 25.95 12.77 22.63
N MET A 286 25.01 11.80 22.72
CA MET A 286 23.64 11.97 22.20
C MET A 286 22.59 11.26 23.07
N ASP A 287 22.28 11.80 24.25
CA ASP A 287 21.13 11.34 25.05
C ASP A 287 19.84 12.03 24.58
N TYR A 288 19.14 11.37 23.65
CA TYR A 288 17.80 11.75 23.21
C TYR A 288 16.71 10.87 23.85
N PHE A 289 17.05 10.08 24.87
CA PHE A 289 16.11 9.15 25.48
C PHE A 289 14.90 9.91 26.03
N GLY A 290 13.72 9.60 25.50
CA GLY A 290 12.47 10.27 25.85
C GLY A 290 12.38 11.73 25.40
N ALA A 291 13.32 12.25 24.60
CA ALA A 291 13.22 13.57 24.00
C ALA A 291 11.96 13.63 23.12
N ARG A 292 11.20 14.72 23.22
CA ARG A 292 9.91 14.87 22.52
C ARG A 292 9.83 16.06 21.59
N ASP A 293 10.82 16.94 21.59
CA ASP A 293 10.78 18.20 20.84
C ASP A 293 10.45 17.99 19.35
N PHE A 294 11.02 16.95 18.72
CA PHE A 294 10.71 16.54 17.35
C PHE A 294 9.22 16.19 17.15
N GLN A 295 8.69 15.30 17.99
CA GLN A 295 7.29 14.86 17.96
C GLN A 295 6.36 16.04 18.24
N ASP A 296 6.60 16.77 19.32
CA ASP A 296 5.71 17.82 19.78
C ASP A 296 5.64 18.98 18.78
N ARG A 297 6.74 19.30 18.09
CA ARG A 297 6.74 20.30 17.02
C ARG A 297 5.90 19.87 15.82
N LEU A 298 6.05 18.63 15.36
CA LEU A 298 5.27 18.08 14.25
C LEU A 298 3.79 17.94 14.61
N ILE A 299 3.46 17.47 15.81
CA ILE A 299 2.09 17.36 16.31
C ILE A 299 1.43 18.74 16.35
N ALA A 300 2.11 19.76 16.90
CA ALA A 300 1.59 21.11 16.94
C ALA A 300 1.26 21.64 15.54
N LEU A 301 2.16 21.43 14.58
CA LEU A 301 1.99 21.83 13.18
C LEU A 301 0.83 21.08 12.48
N LEU A 302 0.76 19.76 12.64
CA LEU A 302 -0.30 18.94 12.04
C LEU A 302 -1.67 19.29 12.64
N ASN A 303 -1.74 19.56 13.94
CA ASN A 303 -2.95 20.02 14.60
C ASN A 303 -3.39 21.41 14.11
N GLU A 304 -2.45 22.35 13.91
CA GLU A 304 -2.73 23.66 13.29
C GLU A 304 -3.38 23.47 11.92
N GLU A 305 -2.86 22.52 11.13
CA GLU A 305 -3.38 22.14 9.81
C GLU A 305 -4.56 21.16 9.85
N LYS A 306 -5.07 20.81 11.03
CA LYS A 306 -6.19 19.86 11.21
C LYS A 306 -5.97 18.51 10.52
N VAL A 307 -4.73 18.03 10.50
CA VAL A 307 -4.34 16.71 10.00
C VAL A 307 -4.21 15.77 11.20
N PRO A 308 -4.91 14.62 11.24
CA PRO A 308 -4.71 13.59 12.25
C PRO A 308 -3.23 13.18 12.34
N ALA A 309 -2.64 13.39 13.51
CA ALA A 309 -1.26 13.06 13.82
C ALA A 309 -1.18 11.82 14.71
N ILE A 310 -0.46 10.79 14.25
CA ILE A 310 -0.16 9.58 15.02
C ILE A 310 1.23 9.75 15.62
N ASP A 311 1.29 9.96 16.93
CA ASP A 311 2.53 9.95 17.69
C ASP A 311 2.93 8.51 18.05
N LEU A 312 3.87 7.95 17.30
CA LEU A 312 4.33 6.58 17.53
C LEU A 312 5.32 6.48 18.70
N LEU A 313 5.88 7.59 19.22
CA LEU A 313 6.88 7.53 20.31
C LEU A 313 6.35 6.87 21.59
N PRO A 314 5.26 7.34 22.22
CA PRO A 314 4.75 6.74 23.46
C PRO A 314 4.22 5.32 23.22
N ILE A 315 3.73 5.03 22.01
CA ILE A 315 3.26 3.71 21.61
C ILE A 315 4.44 2.74 21.56
N TYR A 316 5.51 3.12 20.85
CA TYR A 316 6.71 2.30 20.76
C TYR A 316 7.38 2.12 22.13
N GLN A 317 7.44 3.15 22.97
CA GLN A 317 7.95 3.05 24.34
C GLN A 317 7.17 2.01 25.17
N ARG A 318 5.83 2.00 25.04
CA ARG A 318 4.97 1.03 25.73
C ARG A 318 5.16 -0.39 25.22
N GLU A 319 5.18 -0.58 23.91
CA GLU A 319 5.26 -1.92 23.28
C GLU A 319 6.68 -2.53 23.41
N MET A 320 7.72 -1.69 23.37
CA MET A 320 9.11 -2.12 23.54
C MET A 320 9.39 -2.70 24.93
N GLY A 321 8.62 -2.34 25.97
CA GLY A 321 8.76 -2.94 27.30
C GLY A 321 8.66 -4.49 27.29
N ASN A 322 8.04 -5.06 26.25
CA ASN A 322 7.88 -6.50 26.07
C ASN A 322 8.77 -7.10 24.96
N LEU A 323 9.59 -6.29 24.27
CA LEU A 323 10.33 -6.70 23.08
C LEU A 323 11.81 -6.30 23.17
N PRO A 324 12.73 -7.11 22.60
CA PRO A 324 14.16 -6.80 22.65
C PRO A 324 14.52 -5.52 21.86
N SER A 325 13.81 -5.25 20.77
CA SER A 325 13.85 -4.00 20.03
C SER A 325 12.61 -3.86 19.14
N LEU A 326 12.38 -2.64 18.63
CA LEU A 326 11.42 -2.31 17.57
C LEU A 326 12.13 -1.79 16.32
N PHE A 327 13.45 -1.87 16.31
CA PHE A 327 14.34 -1.37 15.26
C PHE A 327 15.26 -2.49 14.82
N LEU A 328 15.76 -2.39 13.60
CA LEU A 328 16.68 -3.38 13.08
C LEU A 328 17.95 -3.43 13.96
N THR A 329 18.16 -4.55 14.64
CA THR A 329 19.30 -4.77 15.54
C THR A 329 20.39 -5.55 14.79
N GLY A 330 21.55 -4.92 14.58
CA GLY A 330 22.64 -5.56 13.83
C GLY A 330 23.79 -4.65 13.41
N GLY A 331 23.66 -3.34 13.61
CA GLY A 331 24.77 -2.39 13.48
C GLY A 331 24.46 -1.10 14.23
N LEU A 332 25.51 -0.42 14.71
CA LEU A 332 25.44 0.88 15.41
C LEU A 332 24.84 2.03 14.57
N TYR A 333 24.31 1.76 13.37
CA TYR A 333 24.08 2.76 12.33
C TYR A 333 22.73 2.68 11.62
N ASP A 334 21.97 1.59 11.78
CA ASP A 334 20.63 1.50 11.20
C ASP A 334 19.58 1.88 12.23
N GLU A 335 18.66 2.74 11.82
CA GLU A 335 17.70 3.45 12.65
C GLU A 335 16.27 3.13 12.21
N HIS A 336 16.09 2.21 11.26
CA HIS A 336 14.79 1.87 10.72
C HIS A 336 14.01 0.90 11.63
N PRO A 337 12.68 1.07 11.75
CA PRO A 337 11.83 0.12 12.46
C PRO A 337 11.93 -1.29 11.86
N ASP A 338 12.01 -2.31 12.70
CA ASP A 338 11.96 -3.72 12.28
C ASP A 338 10.53 -4.17 11.93
N ALA A 339 10.33 -5.46 11.66
CA ALA A 339 9.01 -5.99 11.32
C ALA A 339 7.95 -5.76 12.43
N ALA A 340 8.34 -5.72 13.71
CA ALA A 340 7.45 -5.44 14.81
C ALA A 340 7.13 -3.94 14.90
N GLY A 341 8.13 -3.07 14.72
CA GLY A 341 7.91 -1.62 14.60
C GLY A 341 6.99 -1.27 13.42
N GLN A 342 7.21 -1.89 12.25
CA GLN A 342 6.35 -1.75 11.07
C GLN A 342 4.91 -2.23 11.33
N TYR A 343 4.74 -3.34 12.05
CA TYR A 343 3.43 -3.84 12.47
C TYR A 343 2.69 -2.81 13.34
N ILE A 344 3.35 -2.26 14.37
CA ILE A 344 2.74 -1.27 15.26
C ILE A 344 2.37 -0.01 14.47
N LYS A 345 3.27 0.47 13.61
CA LYS A 345 3.01 1.61 12.71
C LYS A 345 1.76 1.36 11.86
N ALA A 346 1.68 0.20 11.21
CA ALA A 346 0.53 -0.17 10.40
C ALA A 346 -0.76 -0.18 11.23
N ARG A 347 -0.73 -0.74 12.45
CA ARG A 347 -1.91 -0.83 13.33
C ARG A 347 -2.50 0.54 13.63
N GLU A 348 -1.65 1.50 13.98
CA GLU A 348 -2.11 2.85 14.30
C GLU A 348 -2.58 3.61 13.04
N ILE A 349 -1.88 3.44 11.92
CA ILE A 349 -2.33 3.99 10.62
C ILE A 349 -3.69 3.42 10.23
N TYR A 350 -3.89 2.11 10.37
CA TYR A 350 -5.16 1.43 10.08
C TYR A 350 -6.30 2.02 10.92
N ALA A 351 -6.08 2.19 12.23
CA ALA A 351 -7.09 2.73 13.14
C ALA A 351 -7.52 4.16 12.76
N GLU A 352 -6.59 5.04 12.42
CA GLU A 352 -6.92 6.41 12.00
C GLU A 352 -7.50 6.48 10.59
N LEU A 353 -7.00 5.69 9.64
CA LEU A 353 -7.59 5.60 8.30
C LEU A 353 -9.02 5.10 8.37
N LYS A 354 -9.33 4.14 9.25
CA LYS A 354 -10.68 3.64 9.45
C LYS A 354 -11.64 4.75 9.84
N LYS A 355 -11.26 5.59 10.83
CA LYS A 355 -12.05 6.76 11.24
C LYS A 355 -12.23 7.76 10.10
N ALA A 356 -11.16 8.05 9.36
CA ALA A 356 -11.21 8.99 8.24
C ALA A 356 -12.18 8.51 7.14
N LEU A 357 -12.10 7.24 6.76
CA LEU A 357 -12.97 6.62 5.77
C LEU A 357 -14.41 6.44 6.28
N GLU A 358 -14.61 6.12 7.58
CA GLU A 358 -15.93 6.10 8.24
C GLU A 358 -16.61 7.47 8.14
N SER A 359 -15.88 8.55 8.40
CA SER A 359 -16.41 9.92 8.31
C SER A 359 -16.85 10.30 6.89
N GLN A 360 -16.30 9.64 5.87
CA GLN A 360 -16.71 9.77 4.47
C GLN A 360 -17.84 8.80 4.08
N GLY A 361 -18.37 8.03 5.03
CA GLY A 361 -19.43 7.04 4.82
C GLY A 361 -18.95 5.72 4.23
N PHE A 362 -17.64 5.50 4.07
CA PHE A 362 -17.10 4.33 3.40
C PHE A 362 -17.43 3.03 4.14
N PHE A 363 -17.27 3.02 5.46
CA PHE A 363 -17.54 1.85 6.31
C PHE A 363 -18.97 1.75 6.82
N ASN A 364 -19.77 2.83 6.72
CA ASN A 364 -21.21 2.77 6.96
C ASN A 364 -21.92 1.84 5.95
N PHE A 365 -21.28 1.55 4.83
CA PHE A 365 -21.66 0.54 3.84
C PHE A 365 -21.42 -0.92 4.31
N TYR A 366 -20.46 -1.14 5.21
CA TYR A 366 -19.99 -2.48 5.62
C TYR A 366 -20.33 -2.88 7.06
N ALA A 367 -20.58 -1.90 7.94
CA ALA A 367 -20.97 -2.14 9.34
C ALA A 367 -22.39 -2.74 9.51
N GLY A 368 -23.13 -2.95 8.42
CA GLY A 368 -24.51 -3.44 8.43
C GLY A 368 -24.69 -4.96 8.50
N PHE A 369 -23.62 -5.74 8.68
CA PHE A 369 -23.68 -7.19 8.90
C PHE A 369 -23.01 -7.60 10.23
N ASP A 370 -23.21 -6.81 11.28
CA ASP A 370 -22.97 -7.32 12.63
C ASP A 370 -23.98 -8.42 12.93
N LYS A 371 -23.46 -9.64 13.14
CA LYS A 371 -24.14 -10.86 13.61
C LYS A 371 -25.65 -10.85 13.37
N ALA A 372 -26.08 -11.57 12.33
CA ALA A 372 -27.43 -12.12 12.28
C ALA A 372 -27.78 -12.74 13.65
N GLU A 373 -28.56 -12.03 14.46
CA GLU A 373 -29.28 -12.68 15.54
C GLU A 373 -30.26 -13.61 14.84
N VAL A 374 -29.95 -14.90 14.84
CA VAL A 374 -30.89 -15.95 14.47
C VAL A 374 -31.93 -16.04 15.60
N SER A 375 -32.72 -14.99 15.79
CA SER A 375 -33.86 -14.99 16.69
C SER A 375 -35.13 -15.18 15.84
N GLY A 376 -35.36 -16.44 15.47
CA GLY A 376 -36.63 -16.88 14.89
C GLY A 376 -36.85 -16.54 13.41
N LYS A 377 -36.52 -17.48 12.52
CA LYS A 377 -37.01 -17.60 11.12
C LYS A 377 -36.82 -16.41 10.16
N ALA A 378 -36.29 -15.27 10.59
CA ALA A 378 -36.01 -14.09 9.76
C ALA A 378 -34.59 -13.62 10.02
N THR A 379 -33.93 -13.14 8.97
CA THR A 379 -32.58 -12.58 9.07
C THR A 379 -32.61 -11.17 8.49
N THR A 380 -31.88 -10.26 9.13
CA THR A 380 -31.87 -8.83 8.81
C THR A 380 -30.43 -8.37 8.51
N GLY A 381 -30.28 -7.38 7.65
CA GLY A 381 -29.00 -6.75 7.31
C GLY A 381 -29.22 -5.33 6.80
N ARG A 382 -28.27 -4.42 7.03
CA ARG A 382 -28.36 -3.02 6.54
C ARG A 382 -27.45 -2.80 5.33
N LEU A 383 -27.93 -2.03 4.37
CA LEU A 383 -27.25 -1.75 3.10
C LEU A 383 -27.43 -0.26 2.75
N TRP A 384 -26.38 0.42 2.29
CA TRP A 384 -26.51 1.75 1.66
C TRP A 384 -26.50 1.62 0.13
N VAL A 385 -27.31 2.39 -0.58
CA VAL A 385 -27.44 2.31 -2.04
C VAL A 385 -26.75 3.52 -2.71
N PRO A 386 -25.65 3.35 -3.46
CA PRO A 386 -24.95 4.46 -4.09
C PRO A 386 -25.73 5.07 -5.27
N HIS A 387 -25.41 6.32 -5.63
CA HIS A 387 -25.99 7.03 -6.77
C HIS A 387 -25.19 6.90 -8.07
N GLY A 388 -25.89 6.86 -9.21
CA GLY A 388 -25.34 7.00 -10.56
C GLY A 388 -25.13 5.67 -11.29
N ASP A 389 -24.37 5.68 -12.40
CA ASP A 389 -23.91 4.53 -13.23
C ASP A 389 -23.04 3.51 -12.46
N ALA A 390 -23.23 3.40 -11.15
CA ALA A 390 -22.58 2.42 -10.29
C ALA A 390 -23.06 1.01 -10.70
N PRO A 391 -22.14 0.08 -10.97
CA PRO A 391 -22.51 -1.25 -11.43
C PRO A 391 -23.37 -1.97 -10.39
N SER A 392 -24.29 -2.80 -10.87
CA SER A 392 -25.14 -3.65 -10.05
C SER A 392 -24.31 -4.43 -9.02
N LEU A 393 -24.80 -4.47 -7.78
CA LEU A 393 -24.15 -5.12 -6.65
C LEU A 393 -24.25 -6.65 -6.82
N VAL A 394 -23.13 -7.34 -7.06
CA VAL A 394 -23.10 -8.81 -7.18
C VAL A 394 -22.38 -9.42 -5.99
N MET A 395 -23.02 -10.35 -5.29
CA MET A 395 -22.50 -10.96 -4.06
C MET A 395 -21.85 -12.34 -4.33
N HIS A 396 -20.64 -12.62 -3.79
CA HIS A 396 -19.92 -13.90 -3.97
C HIS A 396 -19.14 -14.40 -2.73
N PHE A 397 -19.16 -15.72 -2.45
CA PHE A 397 -18.27 -16.48 -1.54
C PHE A 397 -18.19 -17.99 -1.91
N GLY A 398 -16.98 -18.45 -2.32
CA GLY A 398 -16.49 -19.85 -2.40
C GLY A 398 -17.24 -20.89 -3.26
N ALA A 399 -16.65 -21.86 -3.98
CA ALA A 399 -15.30 -22.09 -4.52
C ALA A 399 -15.44 -22.14 -6.06
N ARG A 400 -14.46 -21.58 -6.78
CA ARG A 400 -14.27 -21.62 -8.25
C ARG A 400 -15.44 -22.24 -9.05
N LEU A 401 -16.40 -21.44 -9.50
CA LEU A 401 -17.33 -21.87 -10.55
C LEU A 401 -17.74 -20.72 -11.48
N ALA A 402 -17.90 -21.09 -12.75
CA ALA A 402 -17.88 -20.22 -13.92
C ALA A 402 -19.16 -19.36 -14.08
N TYR A 403 -19.05 -18.04 -13.93
CA TYR A 403 -20.10 -17.09 -14.30
C TYR A 403 -19.69 -16.32 -15.56
N ARG A 404 -19.82 -16.95 -16.73
CA ARG A 404 -19.62 -16.28 -18.03
C ARG A 404 -20.91 -15.68 -18.63
N HIS A 405 -22.08 -15.79 -17.98
CA HIS A 405 -23.37 -15.59 -18.65
C HIS A 405 -24.50 -14.84 -17.90
N LEU A 406 -24.26 -14.23 -16.73
CA LEU A 406 -25.29 -13.36 -16.10
C LEU A 406 -25.28 -11.97 -16.77
N LYS A 407 -26.40 -11.59 -17.38
CA LYS A 407 -26.66 -10.21 -17.85
C LYS A 407 -27.40 -9.46 -16.74
N LEU A 408 -26.72 -8.54 -16.06
CA LEU A 408 -27.35 -7.60 -15.14
C LEU A 408 -27.77 -6.35 -15.91
N GLY A 409 -28.90 -5.74 -15.54
CA GLY A 409 -29.39 -4.50 -16.12
C GLY A 409 -28.60 -3.28 -15.63
N GLU A 410 -28.87 -2.10 -16.19
CA GLU A 410 -28.16 -0.85 -15.87
C GLU A 410 -28.48 -0.28 -14.46
N ASN A 411 -29.41 -0.89 -13.72
CA ASN A 411 -29.94 -0.37 -12.45
C ASN A 411 -29.34 -1.06 -11.21
N PRO A 412 -29.22 -0.35 -10.06
CA PRO A 412 -28.76 -0.93 -8.80
C PRO A 412 -29.70 -2.06 -8.37
N SER A 413 -29.13 -3.22 -8.11
CA SER A 413 -29.86 -4.45 -7.75
C SER A 413 -29.09 -5.23 -6.70
N LEU A 414 -29.81 -5.83 -5.77
CA LEU A 414 -29.29 -6.78 -4.79
C LEU A 414 -29.47 -8.21 -5.32
N VAL A 415 -28.38 -8.98 -5.36
CA VAL A 415 -28.39 -10.37 -5.86
C VAL A 415 -28.23 -11.36 -4.70
N LEU A 416 -29.24 -12.20 -4.47
CA LEU A 416 -29.26 -13.23 -3.43
C LEU A 416 -29.05 -14.62 -4.05
N GLN A 417 -27.96 -15.30 -3.69
CA GLN A 417 -27.61 -16.63 -4.20
C GLN A 417 -27.65 -17.67 -3.07
N PRO A 418 -28.46 -18.74 -3.17
CA PRO A 418 -28.46 -19.79 -2.15
C PRO A 418 -27.24 -20.71 -2.26
N VAL A 419 -26.58 -20.99 -1.12
CA VAL A 419 -25.28 -21.69 -1.06
C VAL A 419 -25.41 -23.22 -0.88
N SER A 420 -26.62 -23.74 -0.68
CA SER A 420 -26.89 -25.18 -0.56
C SER A 420 -28.06 -25.60 -1.47
N PRO A 421 -28.07 -26.83 -2.04
CA PRO A 421 -29.30 -27.40 -2.56
C PRO A 421 -30.31 -27.47 -1.42
N TRP A 422 -31.38 -26.69 -1.56
CA TRP A 422 -32.50 -26.67 -0.65
C TRP A 422 -33.09 -28.07 -0.52
N TYR A 423 -32.70 -28.83 0.50
CA TYR A 423 -33.34 -30.10 0.83
C TYR A 423 -34.66 -29.84 1.57
N SER A 424 -35.56 -29.12 0.91
CA SER A 424 -36.97 -29.12 1.29
C SER A 424 -37.63 -30.34 0.66
N LYS A 425 -38.34 -31.14 1.46
CA LYS A 425 -39.23 -32.20 0.96
C LYS A 425 -40.44 -31.63 0.18
N LYS A 426 -40.65 -30.31 0.16
CA LYS A 426 -41.66 -29.64 -0.66
C LYS A 426 -41.04 -29.12 -1.95
N ASP A 427 -41.79 -29.27 -3.04
CA ASP A 427 -41.44 -28.83 -4.40
C ASP A 427 -41.33 -27.29 -4.54
N SER A 428 -41.67 -26.51 -3.51
CA SER A 428 -41.57 -25.06 -3.53
C SER A 428 -41.29 -24.44 -2.15
N ALA A 429 -40.57 -23.31 -2.16
CA ALA A 429 -40.37 -22.43 -1.01
C ALA A 429 -40.44 -20.97 -1.46
N THR A 430 -40.97 -20.09 -0.59
CA THR A 430 -41.12 -18.65 -0.89
C THR A 430 -40.11 -17.85 -0.10
N LEU A 431 -39.28 -17.07 -0.79
CA LEU A 431 -38.40 -16.07 -0.19
C LEU A 431 -39.11 -14.71 -0.22
N GLU A 432 -39.35 -14.11 0.94
CA GLU A 432 -39.78 -12.72 1.05
C GLU A 432 -38.58 -11.86 1.44
N VAL A 433 -38.36 -10.76 0.74
CA VAL A 433 -37.33 -9.75 1.03
C VAL A 433 -38.02 -8.40 1.23
N LEU A 434 -37.86 -7.80 2.39
CA LEU A 434 -38.34 -6.47 2.74
C LEU A 434 -37.16 -5.49 2.62
N VAL A 435 -37.37 -4.37 1.96
CA VAL A 435 -36.39 -3.27 1.84
C VAL A 435 -37.03 -2.02 2.43
N THR A 436 -36.51 -1.56 3.55
CA THR A 436 -37.01 -0.41 4.31
C THR A 436 -36.05 0.76 4.16
N ASP A 437 -36.50 1.87 3.57
CA ASP A 437 -35.76 3.14 3.60
C ASP A 437 -35.70 3.66 5.03
N GLU A 438 -34.52 3.76 5.62
CA GLU A 438 -34.37 4.20 7.01
C GLU A 438 -34.66 5.70 7.19
N THR A 439 -34.64 6.48 6.11
CA THR A 439 -34.92 7.92 6.15
C THR A 439 -36.41 8.21 6.18
N THR A 440 -37.18 7.43 5.43
CA THR A 440 -38.63 7.63 5.26
C THR A 440 -39.47 6.59 6.01
N SER A 441 -38.84 5.56 6.57
CA SER A 441 -39.48 4.37 7.15
C SER A 441 -40.41 3.63 6.17
N GLN A 442 -40.25 3.84 4.86
CA GLN A 442 -41.05 3.16 3.85
C GLN A 442 -40.47 1.79 3.51
N THR A 443 -41.28 0.74 3.65
CA THR A 443 -40.90 -0.64 3.35
C THR A 443 -41.53 -1.14 2.06
N LYS A 444 -40.72 -1.74 1.19
CA LYS A 444 -41.15 -2.45 -0.02
C LYS A 444 -40.85 -3.94 0.13
N THR A 445 -41.84 -4.78 -0.17
CA THR A 445 -41.70 -6.24 -0.09
C THR A 445 -41.59 -6.86 -1.48
N PHE A 446 -40.58 -7.71 -1.66
CA PHE A 446 -40.33 -8.52 -2.84
C PHE A 446 -40.55 -9.99 -2.48
N LYS A 447 -41.30 -10.72 -3.32
CA LYS A 447 -41.60 -12.13 -3.09
C LYS A 447 -41.09 -12.95 -4.26
N PHE A 448 -40.39 -14.04 -3.95
CA PHE A 448 -39.81 -14.94 -4.94
C PHE A 448 -40.23 -16.36 -4.64
N GLU A 449 -40.94 -16.97 -5.59
CA GLU A 449 -41.26 -18.39 -5.55
C GLU A 449 -40.11 -19.18 -6.15
N THR A 450 -39.66 -20.22 -5.43
CA THR A 450 -38.71 -21.18 -5.98
C THR A 450 -39.45 -22.50 -6.18
N SER A 451 -39.41 -23.11 -7.38
CA SER A 451 -40.05 -24.40 -7.65
C SER A 451 -39.14 -25.40 -8.39
N LYS A 452 -39.15 -26.69 -7.96
CA LYS A 452 -38.51 -27.92 -8.54
C LYS A 452 -36.99 -27.84 -8.84
N LYS A 453 -36.21 -28.90 -9.15
CA LYS A 453 -36.26 -30.38 -9.16
C LYS A 453 -34.98 -30.82 -8.39
N SER A 454 -34.93 -31.99 -7.76
CA SER A 454 -33.74 -32.42 -7.00
C SER A 454 -32.48 -32.43 -7.88
N GLY A 455 -31.40 -31.79 -7.41
CA GLY A 455 -30.06 -31.88 -8.02
C GLY A 455 -29.56 -30.66 -8.82
N GLU A 456 -30.38 -29.64 -9.08
CA GLU A 456 -29.95 -28.42 -9.78
C GLU A 456 -29.65 -27.25 -8.83
N ARG A 457 -28.62 -26.44 -9.13
CA ARG A 457 -28.33 -25.19 -8.41
C ARG A 457 -29.37 -24.13 -8.79
N LYS A 458 -30.02 -23.51 -7.80
CA LYS A 458 -31.00 -22.43 -8.06
C LYS A 458 -30.32 -21.19 -8.69
N PRO A 459 -31.01 -20.50 -9.61
CA PRO A 459 -30.54 -19.20 -10.10
C PRO A 459 -30.58 -18.15 -8.98
N PRO A 460 -29.74 -17.10 -9.06
CA PRO A 460 -29.80 -15.99 -8.13
C PRO A 460 -31.14 -15.24 -8.20
N VAL A 461 -31.60 -14.76 -7.06
CA VAL A 461 -32.74 -13.85 -6.92
C VAL A 461 -32.24 -12.42 -7.03
N ILE A 462 -32.89 -11.58 -7.85
CA ILE A 462 -32.49 -10.20 -8.07
C ILE A 462 -33.58 -9.26 -7.51
N VAL A 463 -33.20 -8.42 -6.55
CA VAL A 463 -34.07 -7.42 -5.92
C VAL A 463 -33.68 -6.04 -6.46
N PRO A 464 -34.54 -5.37 -7.25
CA PRO A 464 -34.22 -4.04 -7.77
C PRO A 464 -34.30 -2.99 -6.67
N LEU A 465 -33.30 -2.11 -6.61
CA LEU A 465 -33.17 -1.04 -5.61
C LEU A 465 -33.36 0.37 -6.19
N GLU A 466 -33.99 0.46 -7.36
CA GLU A 466 -34.35 1.73 -8.01
C GLU A 466 -35.30 2.56 -7.11
N GLY A 467 -34.97 3.83 -6.89
CA GLY A 467 -35.67 4.75 -5.99
C GLY A 467 -35.11 4.83 -4.55
N TYR A 468 -34.06 4.06 -4.25
CA TYR A 468 -33.34 4.10 -2.97
C TYR A 468 -31.95 4.74 -3.08
N GLU A 469 -31.64 5.43 -4.18
CA GLU A 469 -30.33 6.04 -4.43
C GLU A 469 -29.95 7.06 -3.35
N ASN A 470 -28.71 6.99 -2.87
CA ASN A 470 -28.19 7.75 -1.74
C ASN A 470 -28.92 7.51 -0.41
N LYS A 471 -29.67 6.41 -0.27
CA LYS A 471 -30.38 6.08 0.96
C LYS A 471 -29.79 4.86 1.65
N THR A 472 -29.88 4.85 2.97
CA THR A 472 -29.66 3.65 3.79
C THR A 472 -30.96 2.85 3.79
N VAL A 473 -30.87 1.58 3.45
CA VAL A 473 -31.97 0.64 3.50
C VAL A 473 -31.69 -0.52 4.46
N CYS A 474 -32.67 -0.84 5.30
CA CYS A 474 -32.69 -2.09 6.05
C CYS A 474 -33.31 -3.18 5.16
N VAL A 475 -32.58 -4.26 4.94
CA VAL A 475 -33.05 -5.42 4.18
C VAL A 475 -33.32 -6.56 5.15
N GLU A 476 -34.59 -6.97 5.23
CA GLU A 476 -34.99 -8.15 5.98
C GLU A 476 -35.39 -9.24 5.00
N TRP A 477 -35.14 -10.50 5.30
CA TRP A 477 -35.72 -11.58 4.51
C TRP A 477 -36.16 -12.74 5.37
N LYS A 478 -37.12 -13.48 4.82
CA LYS A 478 -37.76 -14.61 5.47
C LYS A 478 -38.09 -15.67 4.44
N ILE A 479 -37.79 -16.92 4.79
CA ILE A 479 -38.26 -18.07 4.04
C ILE A 479 -39.60 -18.49 4.67
N LYS A 480 -40.68 -18.43 3.88
CA LYS A 480 -41.97 -19.02 4.26
C LYS A 480 -42.00 -20.48 3.81
N ASP A 481 -42.50 -21.34 4.70
CA ASP A 481 -42.80 -22.77 4.49
C ASP A 481 -41.71 -23.84 4.74
N GLU A 482 -40.67 -23.56 5.53
CA GLU A 482 -39.80 -24.63 6.05
C GLU A 482 -40.43 -25.38 7.25
N PRO A 483 -40.46 -26.73 7.26
CA PRO A 483 -40.71 -27.48 8.48
C PRO A 483 -39.49 -27.35 9.40
N ALA A 484 -39.73 -27.33 10.72
CA ALA A 484 -38.66 -27.48 11.70
C ALA A 484 -37.93 -28.81 11.43
N ALA A 485 -36.71 -28.73 10.87
CA ALA A 485 -35.89 -29.91 10.67
C ALA A 485 -35.44 -30.42 12.05
N SER A 486 -36.08 -31.48 12.53
CA SER A 486 -35.55 -32.25 13.64
C SER A 486 -34.27 -32.96 13.18
N GLY A 487 -33.11 -32.42 13.58
CA GLY A 487 -31.86 -33.18 13.62
C GLY A 487 -30.88 -33.00 12.46
N VAL A 488 -31.06 -32.01 11.58
CA VAL A 488 -30.01 -31.58 10.63
C VAL A 488 -29.80 -30.09 10.85
N GLY A 489 -28.54 -29.66 11.00
CA GLY A 489 -28.18 -28.28 11.35
C GLY A 489 -28.92 -27.24 10.51
N GLU A 490 -29.19 -26.09 11.14
CA GLU A 490 -29.98 -25.00 10.58
C GLU A 490 -29.63 -24.73 9.10
N PRO A 491 -30.63 -24.53 8.22
CA PRO A 491 -30.39 -24.14 6.84
C PRO A 491 -29.75 -22.75 6.82
N ALA A 492 -28.42 -22.73 6.75
CA ALA A 492 -27.65 -21.51 6.60
C ALA A 492 -27.89 -20.95 5.19
N LEU A 493 -28.77 -19.96 5.05
CA LEU A 493 -28.75 -19.08 3.90
C LEU A 493 -27.51 -18.20 4.05
N CYS A 494 -26.45 -18.53 3.32
CA CYS A 494 -25.21 -17.79 3.38
C CYS A 494 -25.34 -16.53 2.50
N ILE A 495 -25.32 -15.36 3.15
CA ILE A 495 -25.23 -14.06 2.48
C ILE A 495 -23.76 -13.81 2.19
N MET A 496 -23.45 -13.37 0.98
CA MET A 496 -22.07 -13.24 0.53
C MET A 496 -21.75 -11.75 0.34
N ALA A 497 -20.56 -11.30 0.75
CA ALA A 497 -20.17 -9.88 0.70
C ALA A 497 -19.99 -9.36 -0.77
N PRO A 498 -19.97 -8.04 -1.00
CA PRO A 498 -20.19 -7.44 -2.32
C PRO A 498 -18.94 -7.45 -3.21
N VAL A 499 -19.13 -7.69 -4.51
CA VAL A 499 -18.15 -7.50 -5.59
C VAL A 499 -18.79 -6.67 -6.72
N LEU A 500 -18.09 -5.63 -7.18
CA LEU A 500 -18.50 -4.76 -8.29
C LEU A 500 -18.21 -5.46 -9.63
N ILE A 501 -19.21 -5.67 -10.49
CA ILE A 501 -18.98 -6.13 -11.88
C ILE A 501 -19.39 -5.01 -12.83
N ASN A 502 -18.41 -4.34 -13.44
CA ASN A 502 -18.67 -3.37 -14.51
C ASN A 502 -18.63 -4.07 -15.88
N GLN A 503 -19.79 -4.29 -16.52
CA GLN A 503 -19.82 -4.51 -17.97
C GLN A 503 -19.67 -3.14 -18.65
N ARG A 504 -18.48 -2.86 -19.18
CA ARG A 504 -18.27 -1.68 -20.03
C ARG A 504 -19.27 -1.67 -21.19
N LYS A 505 -19.96 -0.55 -21.38
CA LYS A 505 -20.22 -0.01 -22.73
C LYS A 505 -18.86 0.34 -23.35
N ASN A 506 -18.55 -0.27 -24.49
CA ASN A 506 -17.45 0.14 -25.35
C ASN A 506 -17.58 1.64 -25.70
N ARG A 507 -16.61 2.45 -25.31
CA ARG A 507 -16.16 3.64 -26.04
C ARG A 507 -14.66 3.82 -25.87
#